data_AF-A0A2X2TA22-F1
#
_entry.id   AF-A0A2X2TA22-F1
#
_cell.length_a   1.000
_cell.length_b   1.000
_cell.length_c   1.000
_cell.angle_alpha   90.00
_cell.angle_beta   90.00
_cell.angle_gamma   90.00
#
_symmetry.space_group_name_H-M   'P 1'
#
loop_
_entity.id
_entity.type
_entity.pdbx_description
1 polymer ?
#
loop_
_entity_poly.entity_id
_entity_poly.type
_entity_poly.pdbx_seq_one_letter_code
_entity_poly.pdbx_strand_id
1 'polypeptide(L)'
;MERVGRQPLRKLSAGDRLVKPLLGTIEYGLPHVNLIKGIAAAMHYHSEQDPQAQELKQLLADKGLQAALAEVSGLDANSEAVTEAVKAYNAIA
;
A
#
# COMPACT_ATOMS: atom_id res chain seq x y z
N MET A 1 0.66 -8.60 17.77
CA MET A 1 0.85 -7.55 16.74
C MET A 1 -0.45 -7.08 16.07
N GLU A 2 -1.60 -7.67 16.40
CA GLU A 2 -2.84 -7.50 15.64
C GLU A 2 -3.59 -6.18 15.88
N ARG A 3 -3.34 -5.44 16.98
CA ARG A 3 -4.00 -4.14 17.22
C ARG A 3 -3.46 -3.01 16.35
N VAL A 4 -2.15 -2.98 16.09
CA VAL A 4 -1.49 -1.89 15.36
C VAL A 4 -1.61 -2.11 13.85
N GLY A 5 -1.72 -3.36 13.40
CA GLY A 5 -1.88 -3.77 12.00
C GLY A 5 -3.25 -3.49 11.39
N ARG A 6 -4.30 -3.31 12.19
CA ARG A 6 -5.68 -3.12 11.72
C ARG A 6 -5.85 -1.90 10.80
N GLN A 7 -6.90 -1.94 9.99
CA GLN A 7 -7.30 -0.91 9.05
C GLN A 7 -6.23 -0.63 7.97
N PRO A 8 -5.85 -1.64 7.17
CA PRO A 8 -4.83 -1.47 6.13
C PRO A 8 -5.21 -0.41 5.09
N LEU A 9 -6.49 -0.37 4.67
CA LEU A 9 -6.97 0.61 3.68
C LEU A 9 -6.80 2.05 4.16
N ARG A 10 -7.15 2.32 5.42
CA ARG A 10 -6.95 3.66 6.01
C ARG A 10 -5.48 4.09 5.96
N LYS A 11 -4.55 3.20 6.30
CA LYS A 11 -3.10 3.51 6.30
C LYS A 11 -2.53 3.70 4.91
N LEU A 12 -3.08 2.97 3.95
CA LEU A 12 -2.74 3.05 2.53
C LEU A 12 -3.43 4.22 1.82
N SER A 13 -4.27 5.02 2.50
CA SER A 13 -4.91 6.17 1.89
C SER A 13 -3.96 7.36 1.68
N ALA A 14 -4.21 8.16 0.65
CA ALA A 14 -3.39 9.30 0.22
C ALA A 14 -2.93 10.25 1.35
N GLY A 15 -3.79 10.46 2.34
CA GLY A 15 -3.57 11.40 3.44
C GLY A 15 -2.97 10.80 4.72
N ASP A 16 -2.86 9.48 4.84
CA ASP A 16 -2.42 8.82 6.07
C ASP A 16 -0.90 8.51 6.02
N ARG A 17 -0.44 7.80 7.03
CA ARG A 17 0.95 7.65 7.45
C ARG A 17 1.92 6.98 6.46
N LEU A 18 1.45 6.43 5.35
CA LEU A 18 2.32 5.79 4.34
C LEU A 18 2.39 6.60 3.04
N VAL A 19 1.23 6.96 2.48
CA VAL A 19 1.20 7.63 1.17
C VAL A 19 1.58 9.10 1.27
N LYS A 20 1.17 9.80 2.34
CA LYS A 20 1.52 11.22 2.49
C LYS A 20 3.04 11.45 2.60
N PRO A 21 3.79 10.70 3.42
CA PRO A 21 5.26 10.79 3.41
C PRO A 21 5.87 10.40 2.06
N LEU A 22 5.33 9.39 1.37
CA LEU A 22 5.81 8.97 0.06
C LEU A 22 5.67 10.09 -0.98
N LEU A 23 4.50 10.73 -1.05
CA LEU A 23 4.28 11.87 -1.93
C LEU A 23 5.26 13.01 -1.63
N GLY A 24 5.50 13.32 -0.36
CA GLY A 24 6.49 14.33 0.04
C GLY A 24 7.92 13.95 -0.39
N THR A 25 8.33 12.69 -0.24
CA THR A 25 9.66 12.26 -0.73
C THR A 25 9.79 12.34 -2.24
N ILE A 26 8.73 12.04 -2.99
CA ILE A 26 8.71 12.18 -4.46
C ILE A 26 8.81 13.66 -4.84
N GLU A 27 8.03 14.52 -4.17
CA GLU A 27 8.03 15.97 -4.40
C GLU A 27 9.42 16.60 -4.18
N TYR A 28 10.15 16.15 -3.14
CA TYR A 28 11.48 16.67 -2.80
C TYR A 28 12.65 15.85 -3.37
N GLY A 29 12.40 14.82 -4.18
CA GLY A 29 13.45 13.96 -4.75
C GLY A 29 14.28 13.21 -3.71
N LEU A 30 13.68 12.85 -2.58
CA LEU A 30 14.32 12.15 -1.46
C LEU A 30 14.16 10.63 -1.56
N PRO A 31 15.09 9.84 -0.99
CA PRO A 31 14.99 8.39 -1.02
C PRO A 31 13.78 7.88 -0.20
N HIS A 32 12.98 6.99 -0.81
CA HIS A 32 11.73 6.46 -0.23
C HIS A 32 11.63 4.93 -0.17
N VAL A 33 12.75 4.22 -0.33
CA VAL A 33 12.75 2.74 -0.40
C VAL A 33 12.09 2.05 0.80
N ASN A 34 12.20 2.62 2.00
CA ASN A 34 11.60 2.05 3.22
C ASN A 34 10.09 2.31 3.29
N LEU A 35 9.60 3.40 2.69
CA LEU A 35 8.17 3.67 2.58
C LEU A 35 7.51 2.67 1.63
N ILE A 36 8.17 2.39 0.49
CA ILE A 36 7.75 1.37 -0.47
C ILE A 36 7.64 -0.01 0.20
N LYS A 37 8.64 -0.41 0.99
CA LYS A 37 8.58 -1.67 1.75
C LYS A 37 7.42 -1.69 2.76
N GLY A 38 7.17 -0.57 3.44
CA GLY A 38 6.05 -0.44 4.37
C GLY A 38 4.68 -0.56 3.69
N ILE A 39 4.53 0.05 2.51
CA ILE A 39 3.33 -0.08 1.66
C ILE A 39 3.15 -1.53 1.23
N ALA A 40 4.18 -2.17 0.70
CA ALA A 40 4.15 -3.56 0.30
C ALA A 40 3.75 -4.50 1.47
N ALA A 41 4.31 -4.28 2.66
CA ALA A 41 3.94 -5.04 3.85
C ALA A 41 2.49 -4.78 4.30
N ALA A 42 1.99 -3.55 4.18
CA ALA A 42 0.60 -3.22 4.47
C ALA A 42 -0.37 -3.87 3.47
N MET A 43 0.03 -4.02 2.20
CA MET A 43 -0.73 -4.74 1.18
C MET A 43 -0.77 -6.25 1.42
N HIS A 44 0.24 -6.82 2.08
CA HIS A 44 0.25 -8.22 2.52
C HIS A 44 -0.56 -8.48 3.80
N TYR A 45 -1.03 -7.43 4.47
CA TYR A 45 -1.74 -7.59 5.73
C TYR A 45 -3.07 -8.34 5.53
N HIS A 46 -3.21 -9.47 6.22
CA HIS A 46 -4.42 -10.27 6.26
C HIS A 46 -4.91 -10.41 7.70
N SER A 47 -6.22 -10.32 7.92
CA SER A 47 -6.85 -10.64 9.19
C SER A 47 -8.32 -10.96 8.95
N GLU A 48 -8.78 -12.10 9.45
CA GLU A 48 -10.18 -12.50 9.29
C GLU A 48 -11.14 -11.66 10.15
N GLN A 49 -10.60 -11.04 11.19
CA GLN A 49 -11.33 -10.23 12.15
C GLN A 49 -11.37 -8.74 11.77
N ASP A 50 -10.71 -8.35 10.67
CA ASP A 50 -10.64 -6.96 10.20
C ASP A 50 -11.38 -6.83 8.86
N PRO A 51 -12.56 -6.17 8.84
CA PRO A 51 -13.32 -5.95 7.62
C PRO A 51 -12.51 -5.25 6.52
N GLN A 52 -11.60 -4.33 6.87
CA GLN A 52 -10.76 -3.65 5.87
C GLN A 52 -9.69 -4.57 5.28
N ALA A 53 -9.22 -5.57 6.04
CA ALA A 53 -8.28 -6.56 5.50
C ALA A 53 -8.99 -7.53 4.55
N GLN A 54 -10.24 -7.90 4.85
CA GLN A 54 -11.09 -8.68 3.94
C GLN A 54 -11.40 -7.91 2.66
N GLU A 55 -11.73 -6.63 2.78
CA GLU A 55 -11.96 -5.74 1.63
C GLU A 55 -10.70 -5.57 0.78
N LEU A 56 -9.54 -5.36 1.40
CA LEU A 56 -8.26 -5.31 0.67
C LEU A 56 -8.00 -6.63 -0.09
N LYS A 57 -8.25 -7.78 0.54
CA LYS A 57 -8.09 -9.10 -0.10
C LYS A 57 -9.02 -9.25 -1.31
N GLN A 58 -10.27 -8.82 -1.20
CA GLN A 58 -11.21 -8.82 -2.33
C GLN A 58 -10.74 -7.90 -3.44
N LEU A 59 -10.33 -6.67 -3.12
CA LEU A 59 -9.83 -5.71 -4.10
C LEU A 59 -8.62 -6.26 -4.88
N LEU A 60 -7.70 -6.92 -4.17
CA LEU A 60 -6.54 -7.59 -4.76
C LEU A 60 -6.94 -8.73 -5.70
N ALA A 61 -7.94 -9.52 -5.33
CA ALA A 61 -8.44 -10.63 -6.15
C ALA A 61 -9.17 -10.13 -7.40
N ASP A 62 -9.95 -9.05 -7.29
CA ASP A 62 -10.81 -8.56 -8.37
C ASP A 62 -10.04 -7.71 -9.40
N LYS A 63 -9.14 -6.84 -8.92
CA LYS A 63 -8.47 -5.82 -9.77
C LYS A 63 -6.98 -6.10 -9.98
N GLY A 64 -6.39 -6.99 -9.19
CA GLY A 64 -4.96 -7.20 -9.16
C GLY A 64 -4.21 -6.12 -8.37
N LEU A 65 -2.94 -6.41 -8.05
CA LEU A 65 -2.13 -5.64 -7.11
C LEU A 65 -1.96 -4.16 -7.50
N GLN A 66 -1.63 -3.90 -8.76
CA GLN A 66 -1.33 -2.56 -9.25
C GLN A 66 -2.56 -1.64 -9.19
N ALA A 67 -3.70 -2.12 -9.69
CA ALA A 67 -4.95 -1.35 -9.70
C ALA A 67 -5.50 -1.17 -8.28
N ALA A 68 -5.43 -2.21 -7.44
CA ALA A 68 -5.82 -2.11 -6.04
C ALA A 68 -4.98 -1.08 -5.27
N LEU A 69 -3.66 -1.05 -5.47
CA LEU A 69 -2.81 -0.05 -4.82
C LEU A 69 -3.19 1.36 -5.28
N ALA A 70 -3.33 1.58 -6.59
CA ALA A 70 -3.69 2.88 -7.14
C ALA A 70 -5.02 3.40 -6.57
N GLU A 71 -6.03 2.53 -6.49
CA GLU A 71 -7.35 2.86 -5.96
C GLU A 71 -7.32 3.25 -4.48
N VAL A 72 -6.61 2.48 -3.65
CA VAL A 72 -6.55 2.73 -2.20
C VAL A 72 -5.69 3.96 -1.89
N SER A 73 -4.56 4.10 -2.60
CA SER A 73 -3.58 5.16 -2.34
C SER A 73 -3.85 6.47 -3.05
N GLY A 74 -4.69 6.47 -4.09
CA GLY A 74 -4.87 7.62 -4.97
C GLY A 74 -3.63 7.93 -5.82
N LEU A 75 -2.63 7.05 -5.86
CA LEU A 75 -1.47 7.17 -6.74
C LEU A 75 -1.86 6.78 -8.17
N ASP A 76 -1.19 7.35 -9.17
CA ASP A 76 -1.31 6.89 -10.55
C ASP A 76 -0.81 5.45 -10.64
N ALA A 77 -1.64 4.56 -11.21
CA ALA A 77 -1.31 3.17 -11.45
C ALA A 77 -0.04 2.99 -12.29
N ASN A 78 0.29 3.97 -13.14
CA ASN A 78 1.48 3.97 -13.98
C ASN A 78 2.67 4.69 -13.35
N SER A 79 2.53 5.20 -12.11
CA SER A 79 3.65 5.84 -11.42
C SER A 79 4.77 4.86 -11.11
N GLU A 80 6.00 5.40 -11.06
CA GLU A 80 7.17 4.64 -10.65
C GLU A 80 7.00 4.10 -9.22
N ALA A 81 6.43 4.90 -8.32
CA ALA A 81 6.16 4.48 -6.94
C ALA A 81 5.23 3.26 -6.84
N VAL A 82 4.16 3.20 -7.64
CA VAL A 82 3.29 2.02 -7.71
C VAL A 82 4.05 0.81 -8.28
N THR A 83 4.85 1.03 -9.32
CA THR A 83 5.70 -0.02 -9.91
C THR A 83 6.70 -0.59 -8.90
N GLU A 84 7.35 0.28 -8.12
CA GLU A 84 8.28 -0.11 -7.05
C GLU A 84 7.57 -0.88 -5.92
N ALA A 85 6.38 -0.43 -5.52
CA ALA A 85 5.58 -1.10 -4.49
C ALA A 85 5.13 -2.51 -4.93
N VAL A 86 4.70 -2.66 -6.19
CA VAL A 86 4.37 -3.96 -6.80
C VAL A 86 5.59 -4.89 -6.78
N LYS A 87 6.76 -4.39 -7.18
CA LYS A 87 8.01 -5.17 -7.14
C LYS A 87 8.36 -5.58 -5.71
N ALA A 88 8.27 -4.65 -4.75
CA ALA A 88 8.57 -4.92 -3.35
C ALA A 88 7.58 -5.93 -2.74
N TYR A 89 6.30 -5.86 -3.09
CA TYR A 89 5.29 -6.83 -2.67
C TYR A 89 5.64 -8.24 -3.13
N ASN A 90 6.00 -8.40 -4.41
CA ASN A 90 6.38 -9.69 -4.98
C ASN A 90 7.71 -10.24 -4.41
N ALA A 91 8.59 -9.36 -3.91
CA ALA A 91 9.86 -9.75 -3.29
C ALA A 91 9.75 -10.12 -1.80
N ILE A 92 8.59 -9.88 -1.17
CA ILE A 92 8.29 -10.32 0.20
C ILE A 92 7.80 -11.79 0.21
N ALA A 93 7.39 -12.32 -0.94
CA ALA A 93 6.88 -13.68 -1.12
C ALA A 93 7.99 -14.73 -1.22
#